data_AF-A0A7J7LIQ5-F1
#
_entry.id   AF-A0A7J7LIQ5-F1
#
_cell.length_a   1.000
_cell.length_b   1.000
_cell.length_c   1.000
_cell.angle_alpha   90.00
_cell.angle_beta   90.00
_cell.angle_gamma   90.00
#
_symmetry.space_group_name_H-M   'P 1'
#
loop_
_entity.id
_entity.type
_entity.pdbx_description
1 polymer ?
#
loop_
_entity_poly.entity_id
_entity_poly.type
_entity_poly.pdbx_seq_one_letter_code
_entity_poly.pdbx_strand_id
1 'polypeptide(L)'
;MENPIQEILEKQVLKVVKVVEEKLDNEISALDRLDLDDIEVMRERRLQHMKKMAEKRNRWISLGHGEYSEIPSEKDFFAIVKDSDRVVCHLYCENWPCKRTLDVVLEVAKMSNPQSRKNEQETLSNKG
;
A
#
# COMPACT_ATOMS: atom_id res chain seq x y z
N MET A 1 0.69 74.59 1.75
CA MET A 1 1.85 74.07 0.98
C MET A 1 2.05 72.66 1.46
N GLU A 2 1.83 71.66 0.61
CA GLU A 2 2.05 70.25 0.94
C GLU A 2 3.53 70.04 1.30
N ASN A 3 3.79 69.30 2.38
CA ASN A 3 5.15 69.09 2.85
C ASN A 3 5.83 68.07 1.92
N PRO A 4 7.00 68.38 1.32
CA PRO A 4 7.71 67.45 0.43
C PRO A 4 8.12 66.13 1.10
N ILE A 5 8.15 66.11 2.44
CA ILE A 5 8.38 64.92 3.25
C ILE A 5 7.20 63.94 3.19
N GLN A 6 5.95 64.44 3.10
CA GLN A 6 4.76 63.59 2.97
C GLN A 6 4.74 62.84 1.65
N GLU A 7 5.11 63.51 0.54
CA GLU A 7 5.11 62.90 -0.79
C GLU A 7 6.18 61.81 -0.96
N ILE A 8 7.33 61.97 -0.28
CA ILE A 8 8.40 60.96 -0.27
C ILE A 8 7.98 59.73 0.56
N LEU A 9 7.33 59.97 1.71
CA LEU A 9 6.83 58.91 2.57
C LEU A 9 5.73 58.09 1.88
N GLU A 10 4.78 58.75 1.21
CA GLU A 10 3.76 58.06 0.40
C GLU A 10 4.38 57.17 -0.67
N LYS A 11 5.39 57.65 -1.40
CA LYS A 11 6.09 56.87 -2.43
C LYS A 11 6.82 55.66 -1.86
N GLN A 12 7.37 55.76 -0.65
CA GLN A 12 8.02 54.63 0.03
C GLN A 12 6.99 53.60 0.51
N VAL A 13 5.89 54.05 1.12
CA VAL A 13 4.79 53.17 1.55
C VAL A 13 4.20 52.45 0.34
N LEU A 14 3.97 53.14 -0.77
CA LEU A 14 3.50 52.55 -2.03
C LEU A 14 4.45 51.48 -2.58
N LYS A 15 5.77 51.66 -2.47
CA LYS A 15 6.74 50.63 -2.87
C LYS A 15 6.67 49.40 -1.97
N VAL A 16 6.55 49.60 -0.67
CA VAL A 16 6.44 48.48 0.28
C VAL A 16 5.16 47.69 0.04
N VAL A 17 4.03 48.37 -0.16
CA VAL A 17 2.75 47.72 -0.47
C VAL A 17 2.85 46.91 -1.76
N LYS A 18 3.43 47.46 -2.83
CA LYS A 18 3.63 46.72 -4.10
C LYS A 18 4.48 45.47 -3.96
N VAL A 19 5.57 45.53 -3.17
CA VAL A 19 6.43 44.36 -2.93
C VAL A 19 5.71 43.29 -2.10
N VAL A 20 4.82 43.69 -1.20
CA VAL A 20 4.00 42.76 -0.41
C VAL A 20 2.90 42.14 -1.28
N GLU A 21 2.22 42.93 -2.12
CA GLU A 21 1.24 42.43 -3.10
C GLU A 21 1.88 41.44 -4.07
N GLU A 22 3.03 41.77 -4.64
CA GLU A 22 3.74 40.89 -5.59
C GLU A 22 4.19 39.58 -4.92
N LYS A 23 4.53 39.59 -3.63
CA LYS A 23 4.78 38.36 -2.85
C LYS A 23 3.50 37.55 -2.64
N LEU A 24 2.40 38.20 -2.28
CA LEU A 24 1.10 37.55 -2.12
C LEU A 24 0.62 36.90 -3.43
N ASP A 25 0.75 37.61 -4.55
CA ASP A 25 0.38 37.09 -5.88
C ASP A 25 1.23 35.88 -6.27
N ASN A 26 2.52 35.89 -5.93
CA ASN A 26 3.40 34.74 -6.16
C ASN A 26 3.04 33.54 -5.28
N GLU A 27 2.68 33.76 -4.01
CA GLU A 27 2.23 32.68 -3.11
C GLU A 27 0.87 32.10 -3.55
N ILE A 28 -0.07 32.95 -3.97
CA ILE A 28 -1.36 32.53 -4.53
C ILE A 28 -1.13 31.70 -5.82
N SER A 29 -0.29 32.19 -6.72
CA SER A 29 0.05 31.49 -7.97
C SER A 29 0.77 30.16 -7.72
N ALA A 30 1.56 30.06 -6.65
CA ALA A 30 2.22 28.82 -6.24
C ALA A 30 1.23 27.81 -5.62
N LEU A 31 0.22 28.28 -4.89
CA LEU A 31 -0.83 27.44 -4.31
C LEU A 31 -1.82 26.93 -5.36
N ASP A 32 -2.17 27.74 -6.37
CA ASP A 32 -2.98 27.30 -7.51
C ASP A 32 -2.23 26.30 -8.40
N ARG A 33 -0.89 26.35 -8.38
CA ARG A 33 0.03 25.37 -8.96
C ARG A 33 0.28 24.13 -8.09
N LEU A 34 -0.37 24.00 -6.92
CA LEU A 34 -0.45 22.71 -6.25
C LEU A 34 -1.38 21.83 -7.09
N ASP A 35 -0.82 21.35 -8.19
CA ASP A 35 -1.49 21.06 -9.44
C ASP A 35 -2.43 19.86 -9.29
N LEU A 36 -3.62 19.95 -9.91
CA LEU A 36 -4.48 18.79 -10.16
C LEU A 36 -3.71 17.62 -10.77
N ASP A 37 -2.65 17.92 -11.52
CA ASP A 37 -1.72 16.96 -12.11
C ASP A 37 -0.95 16.15 -11.05
N ASP A 38 -0.52 16.75 -9.93
CA ASP A 38 0.14 16.02 -8.85
C ASP A 38 -0.83 15.05 -8.16
N ILE A 39 -2.09 15.46 -8.00
CA ILE A 39 -3.16 14.61 -7.45
C ILE A 39 -3.44 13.44 -8.39
N GLU A 40 -3.52 13.69 -9.69
CA GLU A 40 -3.75 12.64 -10.69
C GLU A 40 -2.56 11.68 -10.78
N VAL A 41 -1.32 12.18 -10.71
CA VAL A 41 -0.10 11.35 -10.63
C VAL A 41 -0.12 10.47 -9.37
N MET A 42 -0.53 11.00 -8.22
CA MET A 42 -0.68 10.21 -7.00
C MET A 42 -1.76 9.13 -7.14
N ARG A 43 -2.86 9.45 -7.82
CA ARG A 43 -3.96 8.50 -8.09
C ARG A 43 -3.49 7.36 -8.98
N GLU A 44 -2.81 7.67 -10.07
CA GLU A 44 -2.27 6.69 -11.00
C GLU A 44 -1.24 5.79 -10.31
N ARG A 45 -0.34 6.35 -9.50
CA ARG A 45 0.61 5.56 -8.69
C ARG A 45 -0.09 4.57 -7.75
N ARG A 46 -1.16 5.01 -7.07
CA ARG A 46 -1.98 4.13 -6.21
C ARG A 46 -2.65 3.02 -7.03
N LEU A 47 -3.25 3.37 -8.18
CA LEU A 47 -3.91 2.42 -9.06
C LEU A 47 -2.93 1.35 -9.56
N GLN A 48 -1.75 1.75 -10.01
CA GLN A 48 -0.70 0.83 -10.45
C GLN A 48 -0.23 -0.07 -9.31
N HIS A 49 -0.05 0.46 -8.10
CA HIS A 49 0.31 -0.34 -6.94
C HIS A 49 -0.78 -1.39 -6.64
N MET A 50 -2.04 -0.98 -6.66
CA MET A 50 -3.18 -1.88 -6.42
C MET A 50 -3.26 -2.97 -7.48
N LYS A 51 -3.07 -2.64 -8.76
CA LYS A 51 -3.04 -3.62 -9.87
C LYS A 51 -1.91 -4.63 -9.68
N LYS A 52 -0.68 -4.17 -9.41
CA LYS A 52 0.47 -5.05 -9.13
C LYS A 52 0.23 -5.96 -7.94
N MET A 53 -0.39 -5.45 -6.87
CA MET A 53 -0.75 -6.27 -5.71
C MET A 53 -1.83 -7.30 -6.02
N ALA A 54 -2.81 -6.94 -6.86
CA ALA A 54 -3.84 -7.88 -7.32
C ALA A 54 -3.26 -8.99 -8.20
N GLU A 55 -2.37 -8.66 -9.13
CA GLU A 55 -1.67 -9.63 -9.97
C GLU A 55 -0.83 -10.60 -9.14
N LYS A 56 -0.04 -10.08 -8.18
CA LYS A 56 0.72 -10.93 -7.23
C LYS A 56 -0.19 -11.84 -6.44
N ARG A 57 -1.34 -11.34 -5.99
CA ARG A 57 -2.34 -12.15 -5.28
C ARG A 57 -2.90 -13.27 -6.16
N ASN A 58 -3.29 -12.97 -7.40
CA ASN A 58 -3.80 -13.97 -8.33
C ASN A 58 -2.75 -15.05 -8.61
N ARG A 59 -1.47 -14.65 -8.75
CA ARG A 59 -0.36 -15.61 -8.88
C ARG A 59 -0.25 -16.50 -7.65
N TRP A 60 -0.29 -15.96 -6.44
CA TRP A 60 -0.25 -16.77 -5.21
C TRP A 60 -1.42 -17.76 -5.13
N ILE A 61 -2.63 -17.32 -5.49
CA ILE A 61 -3.79 -18.23 -5.54
C ILE A 61 -3.54 -19.35 -6.57
N SER A 62 -3.01 -19.04 -7.76
CA SER A 62 -2.71 -20.05 -8.78
C SER A 62 -1.62 -21.05 -8.37
N LEU A 63 -0.74 -20.66 -7.44
CA LEU A 63 0.29 -21.51 -6.84
C LEU A 63 -0.23 -22.34 -5.64
N GLY A 64 -1.53 -22.25 -5.31
CA GLY A 64 -2.14 -23.00 -4.20
C GLY A 64 -1.95 -22.36 -2.82
N HIS A 65 -1.61 -21.08 -2.75
CA HIS A 65 -1.51 -20.39 -1.46
C HIS A 65 -2.88 -20.27 -0.78
N GLY A 66 -2.93 -20.58 0.52
CA GLY A 66 -4.15 -20.57 1.32
C GLY A 66 -4.68 -21.96 1.65
N GLU A 67 -4.14 -22.98 0.99
CA GLU A 67 -4.42 -24.39 1.27
C GLU A 67 -3.24 -25.04 1.99
N TYR A 68 -3.54 -26.09 2.77
CA TYR A 68 -2.53 -26.91 3.43
C TYR A 68 -2.36 -28.18 2.60
N SER A 69 -1.14 -28.44 2.15
CA SER A 69 -0.77 -29.65 1.44
C SER A 69 0.43 -30.32 2.12
N GLU A 70 0.37 -31.65 2.22
CA GLU A 70 1.46 -32.46 2.75
C GLU A 70 2.35 -32.90 1.58
N ILE A 71 3.65 -32.62 1.70
CA ILE A 71 4.63 -32.94 0.67
C ILE A 71 5.61 -33.95 1.26
N PRO A 72 5.48 -35.24 0.92
CA PRO A 72 6.35 -36.29 1.45
C PRO A 72 7.73 -36.33 0.79
N SER A 73 7.88 -35.68 -0.38
CA SER A 73 9.09 -35.71 -1.21
C SER A 73 9.87 -34.41 -1.10
N GLU A 74 11.15 -34.51 -0.75
CA GLU A 74 12.07 -33.36 -0.67
C GLU A 74 12.21 -32.64 -2.03
N LYS A 75 12.16 -33.38 -3.14
CA LYS A 75 12.26 -32.81 -4.49
C LYS A 75 11.08 -31.87 -4.79
N ASP A 76 9.88 -32.27 -4.39
CA ASP A 76 8.67 -31.50 -4.63
C ASP A 76 8.60 -30.28 -3.69
N PHE A 77 9.11 -30.43 -2.47
CA PHE A 77 9.30 -29.32 -1.54
C PHE A 77 10.16 -28.21 -2.14
N PHE A 78 11.32 -28.56 -2.71
CA PHE A 78 12.20 -27.56 -3.32
C PHE A 78 11.61 -26.91 -4.57
N ALA A 79 10.78 -27.63 -5.35
CA ALA A 79 10.10 -27.03 -6.49
C ALA A 79 9.12 -25.93 -6.03
N ILE A 80 8.32 -26.21 -5.00
CA ILE A 80 7.31 -25.28 -4.46
C ILE A 80 7.97 -24.05 -3.81
N VAL A 81 9.03 -24.24 -3.02
CA VAL A 81 9.76 -23.13 -2.39
C VAL A 81 10.49 -22.25 -3.41
N LYS A 82 10.87 -22.80 -4.58
CA LYS A 82 11.48 -22.01 -5.66
C LYS A 82 10.47 -21.18 -6.44
N ASP A 83 9.25 -21.69 -6.64
CA ASP A 83 8.22 -21.00 -7.41
C ASP A 83 7.50 -19.90 -6.61
N SER A 84 7.66 -19.91 -5.28
CA SER A 84 6.96 -19.00 -4.37
C SER A 84 7.88 -18.21 -3.45
N ASP A 85 7.67 -16.89 -3.39
CA ASP A 85 8.40 -15.98 -2.50
C ASP A 85 8.01 -16.13 -1.01
N ARG A 86 6.87 -16.79 -0.71
CA ARG A 86 6.28 -16.78 0.63
C ARG A 86 5.71 -18.15 0.98
N VAL A 87 6.53 -19.01 1.56
CA VAL A 87 6.10 -20.34 2.00
C VAL A 87 6.22 -20.46 3.51
N VAL A 88 5.20 -21.04 4.13
CA VAL A 88 5.25 -21.46 5.54
C VAL A 88 5.32 -22.98 5.54
N CYS A 89 6.47 -23.50 5.89
CA CYS A 89 6.73 -24.93 5.88
C CYS A 89 6.63 -25.48 7.30
N HIS A 90 5.99 -26.63 7.44
CA HIS A 90 5.93 -27.34 8.70
C HIS A 90 6.56 -28.70 8.55
N LEU A 91 7.74 -28.88 9.17
CA LEU A 91 8.46 -30.14 9.18
C LEU A 91 8.08 -30.90 10.44
N TYR A 92 7.48 -32.07 10.30
CA TYR A 92 7.10 -32.93 11.42
C TYR A 92 7.57 -34.37 11.19
N CYS A 93 7.79 -35.08 12.29
CA CYS A 93 8.03 -36.52 12.28
C CYS A 93 6.82 -37.22 12.90
N GLU A 94 6.46 -38.39 12.37
CA GLU A 94 5.37 -39.22 12.92
C GLU A 94 5.70 -39.84 14.29
N ASN A 95 6.96 -39.74 14.72
CA ASN A 95 7.42 -40.30 15.98
C ASN A 95 7.00 -39.43 17.18
N TRP A 96 6.60 -40.09 18.27
CA TRP A 96 6.30 -39.46 19.56
C TRP A 96 7.54 -38.69 20.08
N PRO A 97 7.45 -37.41 20.52
CA PRO A 97 6.29 -36.65 21.02
C PRO A 97 5.84 -35.44 20.15
N CYS A 98 6.28 -35.33 18.90
CA CYS A 98 6.11 -34.12 18.07
C CYS A 98 4.68 -33.84 17.54
N LYS A 99 3.72 -34.75 17.76
CA LYS A 99 2.39 -34.72 17.16
C LYS A 99 1.41 -33.70 17.79
N ARG A 100 1.67 -33.18 19.01
CA ARG A 100 0.73 -32.32 19.75
C ARG A 100 0.93 -30.80 19.60
N THR A 101 2.10 -30.35 19.16
CA THR A 101 2.36 -28.92 18.88
C THR A 101 1.82 -28.46 17.52
N LEU A 102 1.14 -29.36 16.81
CA LEU A 102 0.83 -29.34 15.38
C LEU A 102 -0.35 -28.40 15.00
N ASP A 103 -1.40 -28.35 15.82
CA ASP A 103 -2.69 -27.78 15.38
C ASP A 103 -2.79 -26.26 15.59
N VAL A 104 -2.08 -25.71 16.58
CA VAL A 104 -2.24 -24.30 17.01
C VAL A 104 -1.59 -23.31 16.03
N VAL A 105 -0.45 -23.67 15.43
CA VAL A 105 0.25 -22.79 14.46
C VAL A 105 -0.55 -22.69 13.15
N LEU A 106 -1.24 -23.76 12.78
CA LEU A 106 -2.01 -23.91 11.55
C LEU A 106 -3.26 -23.01 11.54
N GLU A 107 -3.97 -22.92 12.67
CA GLU A 107 -5.13 -22.04 12.84
C GLU A 107 -4.73 -20.57 12.78
N VAL A 108 -3.62 -20.21 13.42
CA VAL A 108 -3.10 -18.84 13.44
C VAL A 108 -2.59 -18.41 12.06
N ALA A 109 -1.94 -19.28 11.29
CA ALA A 109 -1.49 -18.98 9.93
C ALA A 109 -2.68 -18.76 8.97
N LYS A 110 -3.74 -19.57 9.09
CA LYS A 110 -4.99 -19.40 8.35
C LYS A 110 -5.73 -18.12 8.75
N MET A 111 -5.72 -17.74 10.03
CA MET A 111 -6.37 -16.52 10.52
C MET A 111 -5.58 -15.25 10.19
N SER A 112 -4.24 -15.32 10.19
CA SER A 112 -3.35 -14.19 9.94
C SER A 112 -3.32 -13.79 8.46
N ASN A 113 -3.63 -14.72 7.54
CA ASN A 113 -3.79 -14.39 6.13
C ASN A 113 -5.16 -13.74 5.87
N PRO A 114 -5.25 -12.47 5.40
CA PRO A 114 -6.54 -11.82 5.13
C PRO A 114 -7.32 -12.43 3.95
N GLN A 115 -6.70 -13.33 3.17
CA GLN A 115 -7.24 -13.87 1.91
C GLN A 115 -8.10 -15.13 2.12
N SER A 116 -7.75 -15.99 3.08
CA SER A 116 -8.57 -17.15 3.48
C SER A 116 -9.97 -16.75 3.94
N ARG A 117 -10.09 -15.63 4.68
CA ARG A 117 -11.37 -15.10 5.18
C ARG A 117 -12.34 -14.64 4.08
N LYS A 118 -11.85 -14.25 2.90
CA LYS A 118 -12.71 -13.79 1.79
C LYS A 118 -13.28 -14.95 0.98
N ASN A 119 -12.48 -15.99 0.76
CA ASN A 119 -12.90 -17.18 0.01
C ASN A 119 -14.00 -17.97 0.76
N GLU A 120 -13.98 -17.98 2.11
CA GLU A 120 -15.07 -18.57 2.90
C GLU A 120 -16.39 -17.79 2.78
N GLN A 121 -16.34 -16.45 2.68
CA GLN A 121 -17.55 -15.63 2.55
C GLN A 121 -18.17 -15.70 1.14
N GLU A 122 -17.35 -15.77 0.07
CA GLU A 122 -17.85 -15.94 -1.30
C GLU A 122 -18.42 -17.35 -1.55
N THR A 123 -17.85 -18.39 -0.94
CA THR A 123 -18.38 -19.76 -1.05
C THR A 123 -19.67 -19.98 -0.24
N LEU A 124 -19.90 -19.21 0.83
CA LEU A 124 -21.15 -19.20 1.58
C LEU A 124 -22.25 -18.39 0.86
N SER A 125 -21.88 -17.34 0.13
CA SER A 125 -22.83 -16.54 -0.67
C SER A 125 -23.32 -17.26 -1.94
N ASN A 126 -22.51 -18.16 -2.52
CA ASN A 126 -22.87 -18.92 -3.72
C ASN A 126 -23.65 -20.23 -3.43
N LYS A 127 -24.05 -20.46 -2.17
CA LYS A 127 -24.91 -21.59 -1.76
C LYS A 127 -26.34 -21.18 -1.41
N GLY A 128 -26.74 -19.95 -1.74
CA GLY A 128 -28.09 -19.42 -1.58
C GLY A 128 -28.84 -19.36 -2.90
#